data_AF-A0A1I6UXE6-F1
#
_entry.id   AF-A0A1I6UXE6-F1
#
_cell.length_a   1.000
_cell.length_b   1.000
_cell.length_c   1.000
_cell.angle_alpha   90.00
_cell.angle_beta   90.00
_cell.angle_gamma   90.00
#
_symmetry.space_group_name_H-M   'P 1'
#
loop_
_entity.id
_entity.type
_entity.pdbx_description
1 polymer ?
#
loop_
_entity_poly.entity_id
_entity_poly.type
_entity_poly.pdbx_seq_one_letter_code
_entity_poly.pdbx_strand_id
1 'polypeptide(L)' 'MRYRGQEGPMHDDTRRDDILIAIALTRFSVQFEAADPELADRAWRLAADRLVEHSVDAREAVEALDLKE' A
#
# COMPACT_ATOMS: atom_id res chain seq x y z
N MET A 1 -25.99 -3.70 -30.90
CA MET A 1 -26.42 -3.77 -29.49
C MET A 1 -25.59 -4.84 -28.76
N ARG A 2 -24.40 -4.44 -28.33
CA ARG A 2 -23.39 -5.11 -27.45
C ARG A 2 -22.44 -3.96 -27.06
N TYR A 3 -21.98 -3.74 -25.83
CA TYR A 3 -21.63 -4.67 -24.77
C TYR A 3 -22.21 -4.26 -23.41
N ARG A 4 -22.64 -5.29 -22.68
CA ARG A 4 -22.71 -5.36 -21.22
C ARG A 4 -21.27 -5.18 -20.69
N GLY A 5 -20.89 -4.01 -20.18
CA GLY A 5 -19.81 -3.92 -19.18
C GLY A 5 -20.48 -4.25 -17.85
N GLN A 6 -20.47 -5.48 -17.35
CA GLN A 6 -19.34 -6.05 -16.63
C GLN A 6 -18.59 -5.00 -15.81
N GLU A 7 -19.23 -4.56 -14.74
CA GLU A 7 -18.55 -4.21 -13.49
C GLU A 7 -17.90 -5.51 -12.97
N GLY A 8 -16.75 -5.88 -13.52
CA GLY A 8 -15.83 -6.81 -12.85
C GLY A 8 -15.23 -6.12 -11.62
N PRO A 9 -14.67 -6.84 -10.64
CA PRO A 9 -14.15 -6.24 -9.40
C PRO A 9 -12.99 -5.30 -9.74
N MET A 10 -13.28 -4.01 -9.92
CA MET A 10 -12.31 -2.99 -10.32
C MET A 10 -11.58 -2.37 -9.10
N HIS A 11 -11.62 -3.00 -7.92
CA HIS A 11 -11.29 -2.27 -6.68
C HIS A 11 -10.57 -3.07 -5.58
N ASP A 12 -10.14 -4.31 -5.81
CA ASP A 12 -9.42 -5.12 -4.80
C ASP A 12 -7.90 -5.16 -5.04
N ASP A 13 -7.46 -5.40 -6.28
CA ASP A 13 -6.04 -5.52 -6.62
C ASP A 13 -5.27 -4.19 -6.46
N THR A 14 -5.81 -3.07 -6.95
CA THR A 14 -5.17 -1.75 -6.77
C THR A 14 -5.01 -1.38 -5.29
N ARG A 15 -6.03 -1.69 -4.48
CA ARG A 15 -6.03 -1.42 -3.05
C ARG A 15 -4.98 -2.27 -2.33
N ARG A 16 -4.85 -3.55 -2.68
CA ARG A 16 -3.80 -4.43 -2.15
C ARG A 16 -2.40 -3.96 -2.57
N ASP A 17 -2.22 -3.57 -3.82
CA ASP A 17 -0.94 -3.05 -4.30
C ASP A 17 -0.53 -1.78 -3.54
N ASP A 18 -1.45 -0.83 -3.33
CA ASP A 18 -1.15 0.39 -2.56
C ASP A 18 -0.82 0.09 -1.09
N ILE A 19 -1.46 -0.91 -0.47
CA ILE A 19 -1.12 -1.39 0.86
C ILE A 19 0.30 -2.00 0.88
N LEU A 20 0.62 -2.88 -0.07
CA LEU A 20 1.95 -3.50 -0.17
C LEU A 20 3.04 -2.45 -0.41
N ILE A 21 2.76 -1.44 -1.24
CA ILE A 21 3.65 -0.29 -1.47
C ILE A 21 3.86 0.49 -0.18
N ALA A 22 2.80 0.79 0.58
CA ALA A 22 2.92 1.50 1.84
C ALA A 22 3.80 0.72 2.84
N ILE A 23 3.61 -0.59 2.95
CA ILE A 23 4.39 -1.43 3.87
C ILE A 23 5.87 -1.51 3.42
N ALA A 24 6.12 -1.65 2.13
CA ALA A 24 7.47 -1.62 1.58
C ALA A 24 8.17 -0.29 1.88
N LEU A 25 7.47 0.84 1.73
CA LEU A 25 7.97 2.18 2.04
C LEU A 25 8.24 2.38 3.54
N THR A 26 7.39 1.86 4.42
CA THR A 26 7.64 1.86 5.88
C THR A 26 8.89 1.06 6.22
N ARG A 27 9.04 -0.15 5.67
CA ARG A 27 10.23 -0.98 5.89
C ARG A 27 11.49 -0.34 5.32
N PHE A 28 11.37 0.36 4.19
CA PHE A 28 12.45 1.11 3.59
C PHE A 28 12.86 2.29 4.47
N SER A 29 11.90 3.06 4.99
CA SER A 29 12.15 4.17 5.91
C SER A 29 13.01 3.74 7.11
N VAL A 30 12.60 2.67 7.81
CA VAL A 30 13.35 2.14 8.96
C VAL A 30 14.76 1.67 8.58
N GLN A 31 14.91 1.01 7.43
CA GLN A 31 16.23 0.54 6.98
C GLN A 31 17.19 1.69 6.65
N PHE A 32 16.68 2.81 6.15
CA PHE A 32 17.50 3.93 5.69
C PHE A 32 17.61 5.06 6.70
N GLU A 33 16.91 5.00 7.85
CA GLU A 33 16.93 6.05 8.88
C GLU A 33 18.35 6.46 9.32
N ALA A 34 19.25 5.48 9.49
CA ALA A 34 20.63 5.72 9.90
C ALA A 34 21.55 6.15 8.75
N ALA A 35 21.23 5.76 7.52
CA ALA A 35 22.08 6.02 6.35
C ALA A 35 21.72 7.33 5.63
N ASP A 36 20.43 7.62 5.54
CA ASP A 36 19.86 8.81 4.92
C ASP A 36 18.49 9.14 5.57
N PRO A 37 18.49 9.98 6.63
CA PRO A 37 17.27 10.29 7.37
C PRO A 37 16.27 11.12 6.56
N GLU A 38 16.72 11.92 5.58
CA GLU A 38 15.81 12.65 4.69
C GLU A 38 15.06 11.71 3.75
N LEU A 39 15.76 10.71 3.22
CA LEU A 39 15.16 9.67 2.40
C LEU A 39 14.19 8.81 3.21
N ALA A 40 14.55 8.49 4.45
CA ALA A 40 13.68 7.76 5.37
C ALA A 40 12.38 8.52 5.68
N ASP A 41 12.46 9.82 5.95
CA ASP A 41 11.28 10.66 6.19
C ASP A 41 10.37 10.75 4.96
N ARG A 42 10.95 10.92 3.77
CA ARG A 42 10.19 10.96 2.51
C ARG A 42 9.47 9.63 2.25
N ALA A 43 10.13 8.50 2.49
CA ALA A 43 9.52 7.18 2.35
C ALA A 43 8.38 6.97 3.37
N TRP A 44 8.56 7.41 4.61
CA TRP A 44 7.52 7.34 5.63
C TRP A 44 6.28 8.16 5.27
N ARG A 45 6.48 9.41 4.82
CA ARG A 45 5.38 10.28 4.39
C ARG A 45 4.63 9.71 3.19
N LEU A 46 5.35 9.15 2.22
CA LEU A 46 4.74 8.50 1.06
C LEU A 46 3.94 7.24 1.45
N ALA A 47 4.42 6.46 2.43
CA ALA A 47 3.66 5.34 2.97
C ALA A 47 2.36 5.80 3.64
N ALA A 48 2.44 6.87 4.44
CA ALA A 48 1.28 7.44 5.13
C ALA A 48 0.23 7.97 4.14
N ASP A 49 0.64 8.68 3.09
CA ASP A 49 -0.27 9.17 2.04
C ASP A 49 -1.05 8.01 1.40
N ARG A 50 -0.38 6.89 1.09
CA ARG A 50 -1.04 5.70 0.52
C ARG A 50 -2.00 5.01 1.48
N LEU A 51 -1.71 5.00 2.78
CA LEU A 51 -2.62 4.42 3.77
C LEU A 51 -3.85 5.30 4.02
N VAL A 52 -3.70 6.62 3.95
CA VAL A 52 -4.80 7.59 4.09
C VAL A 52 -5.74 7.52 2.89
N GLU A 53 -5.21 7.47 1.67
CA GLU A 53 -6.01 7.37 0.45
C GLU A 53 -6.94 6.14 0.43
N HIS A 54 -6.52 5.05 1.07
CA HIS A 54 -7.29 3.80 1.09
C HIS A 54 -8.01 3.50 2.41
N SER A 55 -7.99 4.42 3.39
CA SER A 55 -8.61 4.27 4.72
C SER A 55 -8.42 2.86 5.28
N VAL A 56 -7.20 2.35 5.18
CA VAL A 56 -6.91 0.93 5.42
C VAL A 56 -6.97 0.67 6.91
N ASP A 57 -7.88 -0.20 7.33
CA ASP A 57 -7.89 -0.69 8.70
C ASP A 57 -6.64 -1.54 8.95
N ALA A 58 -6.06 -1.46 10.15
CA ALA A 58 -4.85 -2.21 10.50
C ALA A 58 -5.01 -3.72 10.25
N ARG A 59 -6.22 -4.27 10.37
CA ARG A 59 -6.51 -5.67 10.06
C ARG A 59 -6.39 -5.97 8.57
N GLU A 60 -6.85 -5.08 7.70
CA GLU A 60 -6.77 -5.27 6.24
C GLU A 60 -5.34 -5.16 5.74
N ALA A 61 -4.52 -4.30 6.35
CA ALA A 61 -3.09 -4.25 6.08
C ALA A 61 -2.38 -5.57 6.44
N VAL A 62 -2.78 -6.19 7.55
CA VAL A 62 -2.26 -7.50 7.98
C VAL A 62 -2.75 -8.63 7.07
N GLU A 63 -4.02 -8.61 6.64
CA GLU A 63 -4.55 -9.59 5.69
C GLU A 63 -3.89 -9.50 4.31
N ALA A 64 -3.52 -8.29 3.86
CA ALA A 64 -2.74 -8.11 2.64
C ALA A 64 -1.31 -8.67 2.75
N LEU A 65 -0.72 -8.68 3.95
CA LEU A 65 0.56 -9.33 4.20
C LEU A 65 0.48 -10.85 4.27
N ASP A 66 -0.71 -11.39 4.59
CA ASP A 66 -0.99 -12.82 4.64
C ASP A 66 -1.26 -13.41 3.24
N LEU A 67 -0.97 -12.67 2.16
CA LEU A 67 -0.95 -13.19 0.79
C LEU A 67 0.15 -14.26 0.65
N LYS A 68 -0.30 -15.48 0.95
CA LYS A 68 0.29 -16.82 0.81
C LYS A 68 1.50 -16.95 -0.11
N GLU A 69 2.59 -17.50 0.45
CA GLU A 69 3.52 -18.39 -0.26
C GLU A 69 2.81 -19.62 -0.86
#